data_AF-A0A957N944-F1
#
_entry.id   AF-A0A957N944-F1
#
_cell.length_a   1.000
_cell.length_b   1.000
_cell.length_c   1.000
_cell.angle_alpha   90.00
_cell.angle_beta   90.00
_cell.angle_gamma   90.00
#
_symmetry.space_group_name_H-M   'P 1'
#
loop_
_entity.id
_entity.type
_entity.pdbx_description
1 polymer ?
#
loop_
_entity_poly.entity_id
_entity_poly.type
_entity_poly.pdbx_seq_one_letter_code
_entity_poly.pdbx_strand_id
1 'polypeptide(L)'
;YGRLLKAVRENDMVAASLGKSVPQARAQVMFIGSAIAAIAGVFFVTNLGFASANDYAVAFTLDIWVMIVLGGLGNMRGAVLGALIVTVLDRVTQVMAIQLDMMGSQFEFNYVRFIVFGVILLLMLRYRPQGLLPEPLETTRAHAHLAEAGD
;
A
#
# COMPACT_ATOMS: atom_id res chain seq x y z
N TYR A 1 -3.66 16.00 13.24
CA TYR A 1 -2.88 14.76 13.34
C TYR A 1 -2.12 14.40 12.05
N GLY A 2 -2.72 14.41 10.86
CA GLY A 2 -2.00 14.08 9.61
C GLY A 2 -0.72 14.90 9.37
N ARG A 3 -0.76 16.22 9.60
CA ARG A 3 0.43 17.10 9.51
C ARG A 3 1.55 16.76 10.52
N LEU A 4 1.19 16.28 11.71
CA LEU A 4 2.16 15.83 12.71
C LEU A 4 2.89 14.57 12.24
N LEU A 5 2.14 13.60 11.70
CA LEU A 5 2.72 12.36 11.17
C LEU A 5 3.60 12.63 9.95
N LYS A 6 3.20 13.58 9.10
CA LYS A 6 4.02 14.03 7.96
C LYS A 6 5.33 14.69 8.42
N ALA A 7 5.27 15.57 9.42
CA ALA A 7 6.46 16.19 9.99
C ALA A 7 7.41 15.16 10.63
N VAL A 8 6.88 14.17 11.35
CA VAL A 8 7.66 13.04 11.89
C VAL A 8 8.27 12.19 10.76
N ARG A 9 7.54 11.97 9.65
CA ARG A 9 8.06 11.23 8.48
C ARG A 9 9.23 11.97 7.79
N GLU A 10 9.18 13.30 7.73
CA GLU A 10 10.19 14.12 7.04
C GLU A 10 11.43 14.36 7.90
N ASN A 11 11.24 14.75 9.17
CA ASN A 11 12.36 14.98 10.09
C ASN A 11 11.93 14.87 11.57
N ASP A 12 12.35 13.78 12.20
CA ASP A 12 12.10 13.52 13.62
C ASP A 12 12.71 14.59 14.54
N MET A 13 13.92 15.08 14.23
CA MET A 13 14.61 16.08 15.05
C MET A 13 13.85 17.41 15.04
N VAL A 14 13.35 17.82 13.87
CA VAL A 14 12.55 19.05 13.75
C VAL A 14 11.24 18.90 14.52
N ALA A 15 10.54 17.77 14.39
CA ALA A 15 9.33 17.50 15.15
C ALA A 15 9.58 17.53 16.68
N ALA A 16 10.69 16.95 17.14
CA ALA A 16 11.07 16.95 18.55
C ALA A 16 11.39 18.36 19.07
N SER A 17 12.08 19.19 18.27
CA SER A 17 12.40 20.59 18.64
C SER A 17 11.16 21.47 18.81
N LEU A 18 10.05 21.14 18.14
CA LEU A 18 8.75 21.79 18.27
C LEU A 18 7.92 21.29 19.47
N GLY A 19 8.55 20.54 20.39
CA GLY A 19 7.90 20.01 21.59
C GLY A 19 6.95 18.83 21.31
N LYS A 20 7.10 18.13 20.18
CA LYS A 20 6.29 16.94 19.87
C LYS A 20 7.03 15.65 20.21
N SER A 21 6.35 14.75 20.89
CA SER A 21 6.86 13.43 21.28
C SER A 21 6.83 12.46 20.09
N VAL A 22 7.95 12.34 19.37
CA VAL A 22 8.14 11.37 18.27
C VAL A 22 7.82 9.92 18.69
N PRO A 23 8.27 9.41 19.86
CA PRO A 23 7.99 8.04 20.26
C PRO A 23 6.50 7.76 20.47
N GLN A 24 5.75 8.71 21.03
CA GLN A 24 4.31 8.57 21.24
C GLN A 24 3.55 8.58 19.91
N ALA A 25 3.93 9.46 18.97
CA ALA A 25 3.34 9.49 17.65
C ALA A 25 3.54 8.17 16.90
N ARG A 26 4.75 7.58 16.97
CA ARG A 26 5.05 6.27 16.38
C ARG A 26 4.26 5.14 17.05
N ALA A 27 4.21 5.12 18.39
CA ALA A 27 3.46 4.11 19.13
C ALA A 27 1.96 4.13 18.79
N GLN A 28 1.36 5.33 18.67
CA GLN A 28 -0.04 5.48 18.27
C GLN A 28 -0.29 4.94 16.87
N VAL A 29 0.55 5.29 15.89
CA VAL A 29 0.40 4.79 14.51
C VAL A 29 0.57 3.28 14.43
N MET A 30 1.58 2.74 15.14
CA MET A 30 1.82 1.29 15.21
C MET A 30 0.65 0.54 15.85
N PHE A 31 0.09 1.09 16.93
CA PHE A 31 -1.05 0.51 17.63
C PHE A 31 -2.29 0.48 16.74
N ILE A 32 -2.64 1.62 16.12
CA ILE A 32 -3.81 1.71 15.24
C ILE A 32 -3.64 0.84 13.99
N GLY A 33 -2.46 0.86 13.36
CA GLY A 33 -2.16 0.05 12.18
C GLY A 33 -2.23 -1.45 12.48
N SER A 34 -1.60 -1.88 13.58
CA SER A 34 -1.64 -3.29 14.01
C SER A 34 -3.04 -3.73 14.40
N ALA A 35 -3.84 -2.88 15.04
CA ALA A 35 -5.22 -3.21 15.41
C ALA A 35 -6.09 -3.45 14.16
N ILE A 36 -5.98 -2.58 13.15
CA ILE A 36 -6.71 -2.75 11.89
C ILE A 36 -6.23 -4.00 11.14
N ALA A 37 -4.92 -4.23 11.08
CA ALA A 37 -4.34 -5.41 10.44
C ALA A 37 -4.77 -6.71 11.14
N ALA A 38 -4.85 -6.73 12.47
CA ALA A 38 -5.31 -7.87 13.24
C ALA A 38 -6.78 -8.20 12.93
N ILE A 39 -7.66 -7.18 12.90
CA ILE A 39 -9.07 -7.36 12.54
C ILE A 39 -9.17 -7.92 11.12
N ALA A 40 -8.46 -7.32 10.15
CA ALA A 40 -8.45 -7.81 8.78
C ALA A 40 -7.94 -9.26 8.66
N GLY A 41 -6.92 -9.62 9.43
CA GLY A 41 -6.37 -10.99 9.48
C GLY A 41 -7.38 -12.01 9.99
N VAL A 42 -8.15 -11.69 11.04
CA VAL A 42 -9.21 -12.57 11.55
C VAL A 42 -10.28 -12.80 10.49
N PHE A 43 -10.71 -11.75 9.79
CA PHE A 43 -11.65 -11.88 8.67
C PHE A 43 -11.08 -12.73 7.53
N PHE A 44 -9.80 -12.56 7.20
CA PHE A 44 -9.13 -13.30 6.13
C PHE A 44 -9.04 -14.81 6.42
N VAL A 45 -8.58 -15.20 7.61
CA VAL A 45 -8.49 -16.62 8.02
C VAL A 45 -9.88 -17.26 8.08
N THR A 46 -10.87 -16.53 8.60
CA THR A 46 -12.25 -17.03 8.66
C THR A 46 -12.83 -17.27 7.27
N ASN A 47 -12.44 -16.47 6.27
CA ASN A 47 -12.87 -16.66 4.88
C ASN A 47 -12.20 -17.87 4.21
N LEU A 48 -10.93 -18.13 4.52
CA LEU A 48 -10.18 -19.29 4.00
C LEU A 48 -10.62 -20.61 4.64
N GLY A 49 -11.07 -20.59 5.90
CA GLY A 49 -11.50 -21.79 6.64
C GLY A 49 -10.35 -22.66 7.16
N PHE A 50 -9.13 -22.43 6.68
CA PHE A 50 -7.89 -23.02 7.18
C PHE A 50 -6.75 -22.01 6.99
N ALA A 51 -5.68 -22.17 7.75
CA ALA A 51 -4.48 -21.35 7.63
C ALA A 51 -3.25 -22.27 7.55
N SER A 52 -2.51 -22.20 6.44
CA SER A 52 -1.24 -22.91 6.29
C SER A 52 -0.06 -21.93 6.38
N ALA A 53 1.09 -22.39 6.89
CA ALA A 53 2.29 -21.56 6.97
C ALA A 53 2.80 -21.12 5.58
N ASN A 54 2.47 -21.87 4.52
CA ASN A 54 2.87 -21.58 3.16
C ASN A 54 2.13 -20.36 2.57
N ASP A 55 0.90 -20.08 3.04
CA ASP A 55 0.10 -18.94 2.56
C ASP A 55 0.66 -17.59 3.00
N TYR A 56 1.46 -17.57 4.06
CA TYR A 56 2.07 -16.35 4.63
C TYR A 56 3.54 -16.19 4.24
N ALA A 57 3.95 -16.79 3.13
CA ALA A 57 5.29 -16.64 2.59
C ALA A 57 5.56 -15.21 2.09
N VAL A 58 6.80 -14.95 1.66
CA VAL A 58 7.24 -13.65 1.10
C VAL A 58 6.33 -13.13 -0.02
N ALA A 59 5.73 -14.04 -0.78
CA ALA A 59 4.73 -13.72 -1.80
C ALA A 59 3.57 -12.86 -1.25
N PHE A 60 3.06 -13.16 -0.06
CA PHE A 60 1.96 -12.43 0.54
C PHE A 60 2.33 -10.98 0.86
N THR A 61 3.53 -10.74 1.37
CA THR A 61 3.99 -9.37 1.66
C THR A 61 4.26 -8.59 0.38
N LEU A 62 4.75 -9.24 -0.69
CA LEU A 62 4.89 -8.63 -2.01
C LEU A 62 3.54 -8.20 -2.58
N ASP A 63 2.50 -9.01 -2.45
CA ASP A 63 1.15 -8.65 -2.91
C ASP A 63 0.66 -7.36 -2.24
N ILE A 64 0.87 -7.23 -0.92
CA ILE A 64 0.54 -6.00 -0.17
C ILE A 64 1.35 -4.81 -0.68
N TRP A 65 2.65 -5.00 -0.95
CA TRP A 65 3.50 -3.94 -1.52
C TRP A 65 2.99 -3.48 -2.90
N VAL A 66 2.59 -4.40 -3.78
CA VAL A 66 2.02 -4.06 -5.08
C VAL A 66 0.75 -3.23 -4.91
N MET A 67 -0.15 -3.61 -4.00
CA MET A 67 -1.37 -2.84 -3.71
C MET A 67 -1.06 -1.40 -3.30
N ILE A 68 -0.08 -1.22 -2.39
CA ILE A 68 0.30 0.09 -1.86
C ILE A 68 0.99 0.94 -2.93
N VAL A 69 1.95 0.36 -3.66
CA VAL A 69 2.70 1.09 -4.70
C VAL A 69 1.76 1.50 -5.82
N LEU A 70 0.88 0.60 -6.28
CA LEU A 70 -0.10 0.89 -7.31
C LEU A 70 -1.05 2.01 -6.89
N GLY A 71 -1.49 2.00 -5.63
CA GLY A 71 -2.35 3.04 -5.07
C GLY A 71 -1.66 4.41 -4.89
N GLY A 72 -0.41 4.40 -4.42
CA GLY A 72 0.40 5.59 -4.13
C GLY A 72 0.83 5.68 -2.67
N LEU A 73 2.13 5.93 -2.45
CA LEU A 73 2.74 6.07 -1.11
C LEU A 73 2.33 7.42 -0.49
N GLY A 74 1.36 7.41 0.43
CA GLY A 74 0.96 8.60 1.21
C GLY A 74 -0.44 9.14 0.92
N ASN A 75 -1.20 8.53 0.01
CA ASN A 75 -2.61 8.85 -0.19
C ASN A 75 -3.51 7.68 0.20
N MET A 76 -4.30 7.85 1.27
CA MET A 76 -5.18 6.81 1.79
C MET A 76 -6.24 6.38 0.76
N ARG A 77 -6.75 7.31 -0.07
CA ARG A 77 -7.70 7.00 -1.15
C ARG A 77 -7.02 6.24 -2.29
N GLY A 78 -5.76 6.59 -2.58
CA GLY A 78 -4.91 5.87 -3.52
C GLY A 78 -4.71 4.43 -3.11
N ALA A 79 -4.30 4.19 -1.86
CA ALA A 79 -4.09 2.85 -1.31
C ALA A 79 -5.34 1.96 -1.40
N VAL A 80 -6.53 2.50 -1.11
CA VAL A 80 -7.80 1.75 -1.21
C VAL A 80 -8.10 1.37 -2.66
N LEU A 81 -7.91 2.29 -3.61
CA LEU A 81 -8.09 2.00 -5.03
C LEU A 81 -7.05 0.99 -5.55
N GLY A 82 -5.81 1.10 -5.10
CA GLY A 82 -4.75 0.15 -5.44
C GLY A 82 -5.06 -1.26 -4.95
N ALA A 83 -5.49 -1.39 -3.69
CA ALA A 83 -5.97 -2.66 -3.14
C ALA A 83 -7.13 -3.24 -3.95
N LEU A 84 -8.15 -2.42 -4.27
CA LEU A 84 -9.31 -2.87 -5.04
C LEU A 84 -8.92 -3.40 -6.43
N ILE A 85 -8.07 -2.66 -7.16
CA ILE A 85 -7.63 -3.05 -8.50
C ILE A 85 -6.87 -4.38 -8.46
N VAL A 86 -5.91 -4.51 -7.55
CA VAL A 86 -5.10 -5.73 -7.44
C VAL A 86 -5.96 -6.91 -6.98
N THR A 87 -6.89 -6.72 -6.04
CA THR A 87 -7.81 -7.78 -5.62
C THR A 87 -8.72 -8.25 -6.75
N VAL A 88 -9.27 -7.33 -7.55
CA VAL A 88 -10.09 -7.69 -8.72
C VAL A 88 -9.24 -8.44 -9.74
N LEU A 89 -8.02 -7.98 -10.00
CA LEU A 89 -7.12 -8.63 -10.92
C LEU A 89 -6.72 -10.03 -10.46
N ASP A 90 -6.43 -10.21 -9.17
CA ASP A 90 -6.14 -11.50 -8.56
C ASP A 90 -7.32 -12.46 -8.76
N ARG A 91 -8.54 -11.99 -8.49
CA ARG A 91 -9.75 -12.79 -8.65
C ARG A 91 -10.00 -13.18 -10.10
N VAL A 92 -9.81 -12.27 -11.05
CA VAL A 92 -9.93 -12.56 -12.49
C VAL A 92 -8.89 -13.58 -12.91
N THR A 93 -7.64 -13.42 -12.46
CA THR A 93 -6.55 -14.34 -12.78
C THR A 93 -6.83 -15.75 -12.24
N GLN A 94 -7.34 -15.87 -11.01
CA GLN A 94 -7.76 -17.15 -10.44
C GLN A 94 -8.92 -17.80 -11.21
N VAL A 95 -9.96 -17.05 -11.57
CA VAL A 95 -11.10 -17.60 -12.32
C VAL A 95 -10.70 -18.07 -13.72
N MET A 96 -9.79 -17.35 -14.37
CA MET A 96 -9.22 -17.75 -15.66
C MET A 96 -8.32 -18.98 -15.54
N ALA A 97 -7.51 -19.06 -14.48
CA ALA A 97 -6.67 -20.22 -14.18
C ALA A 97 -7.52 -21.48 -13.96
N ILE A 98 -8.58 -21.39 -13.15
CA ILE A 98 -9.49 -22.50 -12.88
C ILE A 98 -10.17 -23.00 -14.15
N GLN A 99 -10.64 -22.10 -15.03
CA GLN A 99 -11.30 -22.48 -16.28
C GLN A 99 -10.34 -23.19 -17.27
N LEU A 100 -9.08 -22.74 -17.36
CA LEU A 100 -8.09 -23.36 -18.25
C LEU A 100 -7.50 -24.67 -17.70
N ASP A 101 -7.41 -24.80 -16.37
CA ASP A 101 -7.02 -26.06 -15.72
C ASP A 101 -8.05 -27.16 -16.00
N MET A 102 -9.35 -26.81 -16.00
CA MET A 102 -10.42 -27.71 -16.45
C MET A 102 -10.30 -28.13 -17.93
N MET A 103 -9.56 -27.40 -18.76
CA MET A 103 -9.28 -27.75 -20.16
C MET A 103 -8.05 -28.66 -20.34
N GLY A 104 -7.46 -29.17 -19.24
CA GLY A 104 -6.40 -30.17 -19.26
C GLY A 104 -4.98 -29.61 -19.45
N SER A 105 -4.78 -28.31 -19.24
CA SER A 105 -3.45 -27.70 -19.36
C SER A 105 -2.66 -27.82 -18.06
N GLN A 106 -1.48 -28.43 -18.07
CA GLN A 106 -0.62 -28.63 -16.89
C GLN A 106 0.18 -27.37 -16.51
N PHE A 107 -0.37 -26.18 -16.73
CA PHE A 107 0.31 -24.94 -16.41
C PHE A 107 0.12 -24.59 -14.92
N GLU A 108 1.21 -24.46 -14.20
CA GLU A 108 1.26 -23.94 -12.83
C GLU A 108 0.95 -22.42 -12.84
N PHE A 109 -0.34 -22.06 -12.86
CA PHE A 109 -0.81 -20.68 -13.00
C PHE A 109 -0.39 -19.75 -11.85
N ASN A 110 0.04 -20.29 -10.72
CA ASN A 110 0.61 -19.49 -9.62
C ASN A 110 1.79 -18.63 -10.10
N TYR A 111 2.65 -19.15 -10.97
CA TYR A 111 3.79 -18.37 -11.50
C TYR A 111 3.36 -17.26 -12.45
N VAL A 112 2.30 -17.47 -13.23
CA VAL A 112 1.77 -16.46 -14.15
C VAL A 112 1.24 -15.25 -13.39
N ARG A 113 0.54 -15.48 -12.28
CA ARG A 113 0.07 -14.41 -11.39
C ARG A 113 1.23 -13.55 -10.88
N PHE A 114 2.31 -14.16 -10.40
CA PHE A 114 3.50 -13.44 -9.93
C PHE A 114 4.16 -12.62 -11.05
N ILE A 115 4.23 -13.16 -12.27
CA ILE A 115 4.77 -12.43 -13.42
C ILE A 115 3.88 -11.23 -13.75
N VAL A 116 2.56 -11.38 -13.78
CA VAL A 116 1.62 -10.30 -14.04
C VAL A 116 1.77 -9.19 -13.00
N PHE A 117 1.85 -9.53 -11.72
CA PHE A 117 2.03 -8.55 -10.65
C PHE A 117 3.38 -7.85 -10.73
N GLY A 118 4.45 -8.59 -11.04
CA GLY A 118 5.78 -8.03 -11.26
C GLY A 118 5.82 -7.06 -12.46
N VAL A 119 5.17 -7.42 -13.57
CA VAL A 119 5.06 -6.55 -14.75
C VAL A 119 4.25 -5.30 -14.42
N ILE A 120 3.12 -5.43 -13.73
CA ILE A 120 2.31 -4.29 -13.30
C ILE A 120 3.12 -3.37 -12.40
N LEU A 121 3.86 -3.92 -11.44
CA LEU A 121 4.73 -3.15 -10.56
C LEU A 121 5.79 -2.39 -11.37
N LEU A 122 6.45 -3.06 -12.32
CA LEU A 122 7.46 -2.43 -13.20
C LEU A 122 6.87 -1.33 -14.09
N LEU A 123 5.71 -1.58 -14.71
CA LEU A 123 5.00 -0.60 -15.53
C LEU A 123 4.62 0.61 -14.68
N MET A 124 4.10 0.37 -13.48
CA MET A 124 3.68 1.42 -12.57
C MET A 124 4.86 2.28 -12.12
N LEU A 125 5.98 1.65 -11.72
CA LEU A 125 7.22 2.34 -11.38
C LEU A 125 7.76 3.17 -12.56
N ARG A 126 7.58 2.69 -13.80
CA ARG A 126 8.03 3.41 -15.00
C ARG A 126 7.12 4.58 -15.39
N TYR A 127 5.81 4.43 -15.33
CA TYR A 127 4.88 5.44 -15.85
C TYR A 127 4.38 6.43 -14.79
N ARG A 128 4.24 6.02 -13.54
CA ARG A 128 3.67 6.83 -12.45
C ARG A 128 4.28 6.45 -11.09
N PRO A 129 5.56 6.77 -10.81
CA PRO A 129 6.23 6.39 -9.55
C PRO A 129 5.58 6.94 -8.27
N GLN A 130 4.61 7.86 -8.39
CA GLN A 130 3.90 8.48 -7.26
C GLN A 130 2.58 7.78 -6.87
N GLY A 131 2.08 6.81 -7.65
CA GLY A 131 0.72 6.26 -7.44
C GLY A 131 -0.26 6.58 -8.56
N LEU A 132 -1.37 5.86 -8.59
CA LEU A 132 -2.57 6.29 -9.33
C LEU A 132 -3.13 7.62 -8.80
N LEU A 133 -3.06 7.83 -7.49
CA LEU A 133 -3.47 9.07 -6.83
C LEU A 133 -2.34 9.62 -5.96
N PRO A 134 -1.53 10.55 -6.49
CA PRO A 134 -0.44 11.17 -5.75
C PRO A 134 -0.93 11.87 -4.48
N GLU A 135 -0.06 11.96 -3.47
CA GLU A 135 -0.30 12.75 -2.26
C GLU A 135 -0.56 14.21 -2.67
N PRO A 136 -1.69 14.84 -2.27
CA PRO A 136 -1.87 16.27 -2.46
C PRO A 136 -0.72 16.99 -1.75
N LEU A 137 0.16 17.62 -2.52
CA LEU A 137 1.17 18.51 -1.99
C LEU A 137 0.41 19.73 -1.44
N GLU A 138 0.02 19.68 -0.18
CA GLU A 138 -0.33 20.89 0.56
C GLU A 138 0.99 21.65 0.74
N THR A 139 1.39 22.38 -0.30
CA THR A 139 2.45 23.37 -0.24
C THR A 139 2.06 24.30 0.88
N THR A 140 2.75 24.14 2.02
CA THR A 140 2.75 25.09 3.11
C THR A 140 2.77 26.49 2.49
N ARG A 141 1.72 27.28 2.72
CA ARG A 141 1.53 28.66 2.25
C ARG A 141 2.67 29.63 2.61
N ALA A 142 3.77 29.15 3.20
CA ALA A 142 4.99 29.92 3.45
C ALA A 142 5.68 30.39 2.17
N HIS A 143 5.57 29.66 1.04
CA HIS A 143 6.14 30.15 -0.23
C HIS A 143 5.35 31.30 -0.87
N ALA A 144 4.08 31.50 -0.50
CA ALA A 144 3.30 32.63 -1.01
C ALA A 144 3.73 33.95 -0.36
N HIS A 145 4.03 33.94 0.94
CA HIS A 145 4.46 35.15 1.65
C HIS A 145 5.92 35.55 1.38
N LEU A 146 6.78 34.63 0.96
CA LEU A 146 8.14 34.95 0.53
C LEU A 146 8.22 35.51 -0.89
N ALA A 147 7.18 35.30 -1.72
CA ALA A 147 7.07 35.90 -3.04
C ALA A 147 6.51 37.33 -3.01
N GLU A 148 5.65 37.64 -2.03
CA GLU A 148 5.08 38.99 -1.84
C GLU A 148 5.97 39.93 -1.00
N ALA A 149 6.91 39.40 -0.21
CA ALA A 149 7.83 40.20 0.61
C ALA A 149 9.16 40.53 -0.08
N GLY A 150 9.29 40.18 -1.38
CA GLY A 150 10.49 40.39 -2.19
C GLY A 150 10.36 41.48 -3.28
N ASP A 151 9.21 42.15 -3.36
CA ASP A 151 8.95 43.37 -4.14
C ASP A 151 8.81 44.58 -3.18
#